data_AF-A0A1Q4ZGI8-F1
#
_entry.id   AF-A0A1Q4ZGI8-F1
#
_cell.length_a   1.000
_cell.length_b   1.000
_cell.length_c   1.000
_cell.angle_alpha   90.00
_cell.angle_beta   90.00
_cell.angle_gamma   90.00
#
_symmetry.space_group_name_H-M   'P 1'
#
loop_
_entity.id
_entity.type
_entity.pdbx_description
1 polymer ?
#
loop_
_entity_poly.entity_id
_entity_poly.type
_entity_poly.pdbx_seq_one_letter_code
_entity_poly.pdbx_strand_id
1 'polypeptide(L)'
;MIAFTGHVGRHAHPLQQPNCARRADMEVPVTRRRRRPTRRGVFILGGGVLLAPVSAIVLRREGQSARQAPEAPGERGVQQPRAAAAPPASPPPGWMPGVAQKPIGANFSRGGREGQRGLILHVQEGEGSLFERFSDPATKSSAHFWVSRAGEIEQYVSVHHRSWTQRAGNVEWVSMETSGFVGKPLTTAQVDAVARVYAWGVREHGWPLEVTDSPKGRGLGTHAMGGSAWGGHACPGTIRARQREVVMRRVRLSQQT
;
A
#
# COMPACT_ATOMS: atom_id res chain seq x y z
N MET A 1 14.84 84.94 26.74
CA MET A 1 14.65 83.92 27.79
C MET A 1 15.42 82.68 27.38
N ILE A 2 16.52 82.43 28.09
CA ILE A 2 17.14 81.15 28.47
C ILE A 2 17.53 80.13 27.36
N ALA A 3 18.85 79.89 27.33
CA ALA A 3 19.61 78.88 26.61
C ALA A 3 19.35 77.43 27.09
N PHE A 4 19.73 76.43 26.27
CA PHE A 4 20.41 75.24 26.78
C PHE A 4 21.45 74.69 25.78
N THR A 5 22.60 74.39 26.36
CA THR A 5 23.88 73.88 25.84
C THR A 5 24.04 72.38 26.11
N GLY A 6 24.98 71.72 25.42
CA GLY A 6 25.63 70.46 25.86
C GLY A 6 25.78 69.42 24.74
N HIS A 7 26.85 69.36 23.95
CA HIS A 7 28.21 68.81 24.18
C HIS A 7 28.25 67.29 24.50
N VAL A 8 28.64 66.45 23.53
CA VAL A 8 29.96 65.79 23.30
C VAL A 8 30.23 64.55 24.17
N GLY A 9 30.54 63.42 23.52
CA GLY A 9 31.17 62.24 24.15
C GLY A 9 31.43 61.09 23.18
N ARG A 10 32.59 61.12 22.51
CA ARG A 10 33.19 59.99 21.76
C ARG A 10 33.51 58.82 22.71
N HIS A 11 33.55 57.59 22.21
CA HIS A 11 34.73 56.69 22.29
C HIS A 11 34.50 55.42 21.47
N ALA A 12 35.56 55.00 20.78
CA ALA A 12 35.60 53.91 19.81
C ALA A 12 36.31 52.68 20.38
N HIS A 13 35.90 51.48 19.90
CA HIS A 13 36.67 50.25 19.66
C HIS A 13 37.34 49.50 20.85
N PRO A 14 37.80 48.23 20.69
CA PRO A 14 37.22 47.09 19.97
C PRO A 14 37.41 45.72 20.70
N LEU A 15 37.05 44.61 20.00
CA LEU A 15 37.54 43.23 20.15
C LEU A 15 37.30 42.45 21.47
N GLN A 16 36.52 41.36 21.41
CA GLN A 16 36.97 40.06 21.91
C GLN A 16 36.09 38.91 21.36
N GLN A 17 36.69 38.01 20.58
CA GLN A 17 36.19 36.63 20.43
C GLN A 17 36.55 35.82 21.69
N PRO A 18 35.81 34.74 21.97
CA PRO A 18 36.45 33.55 22.54
C PRO A 18 36.19 32.27 21.75
N ASN A 19 37.32 31.66 21.39
CA ASN A 19 37.66 30.24 21.29
C ASN A 19 36.62 29.16 21.66
N CYS A 20 36.45 28.24 20.72
CA CYS A 20 36.97 26.87 20.78
C CYS A 20 36.79 26.07 22.10
N ALA A 21 35.90 25.08 22.08
CA ALA A 21 35.96 23.92 22.97
C ALA A 21 35.68 22.62 22.22
N ARG A 22 36.70 21.76 22.24
CA ARG A 22 36.73 20.34 21.84
C ARG A 22 35.79 19.49 22.68
N ARG A 23 35.25 18.41 22.09
CA ARG A 23 34.96 17.08 22.67
C ARG A 23 34.12 16.30 21.66
N ALA A 24 34.30 15.01 21.39
CA ALA A 24 35.33 14.03 21.67
C ALA A 24 34.97 12.87 20.73
N ASP A 25 35.96 12.35 20.01
CA ASP A 25 35.83 11.12 19.25
C ASP A 25 35.53 9.97 20.23
N MET A 26 34.39 9.29 20.02
CA MET A 26 34.09 8.04 20.69
C MET A 26 34.06 6.96 19.61
N GLU A 27 35.22 6.34 19.41
CA GLU A 27 35.37 5.12 18.64
C GLU A 27 34.53 4.01 19.29
N VAL A 28 33.56 3.49 18.54
CA VAL A 28 32.77 2.31 18.93
C VAL A 28 33.48 1.06 18.39
N PRO A 29 33.79 0.06 19.23
CA PRO A 29 34.45 -1.15 18.78
C PRO A 29 33.52 -2.02 17.92
N VAL A 30 33.96 -2.25 16.67
CA VAL A 30 33.39 -3.22 15.72
C VAL A 30 33.55 -4.63 16.28
N THR A 31 32.49 -5.20 16.83
CA THR A 31 32.43 -6.63 17.14
C THR A 31 32.07 -7.41 15.89
N ARG A 32 33.10 -8.07 15.36
CA ARG A 32 33.10 -8.90 14.15
C ARG A 32 32.21 -10.13 14.35
N ARG A 33 31.08 -10.19 13.66
CA ARG A 33 30.24 -11.40 13.52
C ARG A 33 31.07 -12.56 12.92
N ARG A 34 31.20 -13.67 13.64
CA ARG A 34 31.50 -14.98 13.04
C ARG A 34 30.18 -15.73 12.84
N ARG A 35 29.68 -15.71 11.59
CA ARG A 35 28.67 -16.68 11.13
C ARG A 35 29.37 -18.02 10.89
N ARG A 36 28.92 -19.08 11.57
CA ARG A 36 29.23 -20.47 11.22
C ARG A 36 28.37 -20.89 10.02
N PRO A 37 28.95 -21.45 8.95
CA PRO A 37 28.20 -22.15 7.90
C PRO A 37 28.22 -23.65 8.21
N THR A 38 27.06 -24.28 8.32
CA THR A 38 26.96 -25.76 8.31
C THR A 38 26.05 -26.21 7.18
N ARG A 39 26.71 -26.76 6.15
CA ARG A 39 26.41 -27.96 5.35
C ARG A 39 24.92 -28.28 5.12
N ARG A 40 24.45 -28.16 3.88
CA ARG A 40 24.41 -29.24 2.86
C ARG A 40 23.74 -30.52 3.39
N GLY A 41 22.43 -30.62 3.17
CA GLY A 41 21.71 -31.89 3.05
C GLY A 41 21.16 -31.98 1.63
N VAL A 42 21.87 -32.69 0.76
CA VAL A 42 21.37 -33.19 -0.52
C VAL A 42 20.79 -34.56 -0.21
N PHE A 43 19.50 -34.74 -0.47
CA PHE A 43 18.90 -36.07 -0.65
C PHE A 43 18.38 -36.13 -2.08
N ILE A 44 19.14 -36.82 -2.93
CA ILE A 44 18.64 -37.45 -4.15
C ILE A 44 18.65 -38.95 -3.84
N LEU A 45 17.49 -39.60 -3.88
CA LEU A 45 17.38 -41.00 -4.30
C LEU A 45 15.91 -41.37 -4.54
N GLY A 46 15.67 -42.13 -5.61
CA GLY A 46 14.40 -42.80 -5.92
C GLY A 46 13.58 -42.00 -6.94
N GLY A 47 13.44 -42.39 -8.20
CA GLY A 47 13.50 -43.74 -8.75
C GLY A 47 12.19 -43.95 -9.51
N GLY A 48 12.33 -44.13 -10.83
CA GLY A 48 11.41 -44.83 -11.73
C GLY A 48 9.89 -44.64 -11.57
N VAL A 49 9.24 -44.17 -12.62
CA VAL A 49 8.52 -45.06 -13.58
C VAL A 49 7.92 -44.14 -14.65
N LEU A 50 8.33 -44.40 -15.89
CA LEU A 50 7.70 -43.88 -17.10
C LEU A 50 6.39 -44.64 -17.31
N LEU A 51 5.24 -43.96 -17.23
CA LEU A 51 4.00 -44.43 -17.85
C LEU A 51 3.22 -43.21 -18.37
N ALA A 52 3.21 -43.07 -19.69
CA ALA A 52 2.23 -42.33 -20.47
C ALA A 52 1.87 -43.22 -21.68
N PRO A 53 0.79 -42.94 -22.41
CA PRO A 53 -0.59 -42.78 -21.98
C PRO A 53 -1.47 -43.88 -22.62
N VAL A 54 -2.53 -44.33 -21.93
CA VAL A 54 -3.57 -45.15 -22.58
C VAL A 54 -4.55 -44.21 -23.28
N SER A 55 -4.43 -44.16 -24.60
CA SER A 55 -5.41 -43.53 -25.49
C SER A 55 -6.74 -44.27 -25.42
N ALA A 56 -7.74 -43.66 -24.76
CA ALA A 56 -9.13 -44.08 -24.90
C ALA A 56 -9.68 -43.49 -26.19
N ILE A 57 -9.77 -44.34 -27.22
CA ILE A 57 -10.50 -44.09 -28.47
C ILE A 57 -11.99 -44.01 -28.11
N VAL A 58 -12.55 -42.81 -28.07
CA VAL A 58 -14.01 -42.61 -28.07
C VAL A 58 -14.46 -42.62 -29.52
N LEU A 59 -15.11 -43.71 -29.91
CA LEU A 59 -15.77 -43.89 -31.19
C LEU A 59 -16.86 -42.81 -31.37
N ARG A 60 -16.71 -42.05 -32.45
CA ARG A 60 -17.76 -41.27 -33.11
C ARG A 60 -18.97 -42.17 -33.37
N ARG A 61 -20.15 -41.77 -32.89
CA ARG A 61 -21.43 -42.26 -33.41
C ARG A 61 -22.15 -41.09 -34.08
N GLU A 62 -22.05 -41.06 -35.40
CA GLU A 62 -22.93 -40.28 -36.26
C GLU A 62 -24.32 -40.93 -36.32
N GLY A 63 -25.33 -40.07 -36.48
CA GLY A 63 -26.66 -40.45 -36.92
C GLY A 63 -27.73 -40.34 -35.84
N GLN A 64 -28.50 -39.26 -35.88
CA GLN A 64 -29.88 -39.34 -36.35
C GLN A 64 -30.52 -37.96 -36.46
N SER A 65 -30.81 -37.61 -37.72
CA SER A 65 -31.67 -36.52 -38.13
C SER A 65 -33.08 -36.77 -37.61
N ALA A 66 -33.55 -35.94 -36.67
CA ALA A 66 -34.93 -35.91 -36.23
C ALA A 66 -35.62 -34.70 -36.88
N ARG A 67 -36.63 -35.03 -37.68
CA ARG A 67 -37.52 -34.10 -38.39
C ARG A 67 -38.18 -33.14 -37.39
N GLN A 68 -38.06 -31.84 -37.66
CA GLN A 68 -38.81 -30.79 -36.97
C GLN A 68 -40.31 -30.94 -37.28
N ALA A 69 -41.12 -31.00 -36.22
CA ALA A 69 -42.57 -30.84 -36.27
C ALA A 69 -42.92 -29.33 -36.29
N PRO A 70 -44.05 -28.93 -36.90
CA PRO A 70 -44.41 -27.53 -37.04
C PRO A 70 -44.84 -26.92 -35.70
N GLU A 71 -44.27 -25.74 -35.43
CA GLU A 71 -44.49 -24.91 -34.25
C GLU A 71 -45.89 -24.28 -34.30
N ALA A 72 -46.65 -24.43 -33.22
CA ALA A 72 -47.97 -23.84 -33.05
C ALA A 72 -47.85 -22.33 -32.77
N PRO A 73 -48.75 -21.47 -33.30
CA PRO A 73 -48.67 -20.04 -33.10
C PRO A 73 -49.31 -19.63 -31.77
N GLY A 74 -48.50 -19.02 -30.90
CA GLY A 74 -48.94 -17.87 -30.12
C GLY A 74 -49.19 -18.10 -28.63
N GLU A 75 -48.19 -17.75 -27.82
CA GLU A 75 -48.44 -16.92 -26.64
C GLU A 75 -47.44 -15.78 -26.63
N ARG A 76 -47.93 -14.58 -26.95
CA ARG A 76 -47.19 -13.33 -26.85
C ARG A 76 -47.01 -13.00 -25.38
N GLY A 77 -46.00 -13.61 -24.76
CA GLY A 77 -45.57 -13.27 -23.41
C GLY A 77 -45.17 -11.79 -23.38
N VAL A 78 -45.95 -10.98 -22.67
CA VAL A 78 -45.59 -9.61 -22.33
C VAL A 78 -44.28 -9.68 -21.53
N GLN A 79 -43.16 -9.38 -22.18
CA GLN A 79 -41.89 -9.23 -21.50
C GLN A 79 -42.01 -8.05 -20.54
N GLN A 80 -42.20 -8.39 -19.26
CA GLN A 80 -42.14 -7.44 -18.16
C GLN A 80 -40.77 -6.76 -18.24
N PRO A 81 -40.70 -5.41 -18.32
CA PRO A 81 -39.42 -4.72 -18.40
C PRO A 81 -38.60 -5.09 -17.17
N ARG A 82 -37.43 -5.71 -17.40
CA ARG A 82 -36.42 -5.94 -16.36
C ARG A 82 -36.09 -4.57 -15.76
N ALA A 83 -36.60 -4.30 -14.57
CA ALA A 83 -36.23 -3.12 -13.80
C ALA A 83 -34.69 -3.11 -13.73
N ALA A 84 -34.09 -2.07 -14.31
CA ALA A 84 -32.66 -1.84 -14.17
C ALA A 84 -32.36 -1.83 -12.68
N ALA A 85 -31.48 -2.74 -12.23
CA ALA A 85 -31.08 -2.79 -10.84
C ALA A 85 -30.61 -1.39 -10.43
N ALA A 86 -31.16 -0.87 -9.33
CA ALA A 86 -30.76 0.42 -8.80
C ALA A 86 -29.23 0.45 -8.65
N PRO A 87 -28.56 1.58 -8.95
CA PRO A 87 -27.13 1.69 -8.77
C PRO A 87 -26.78 1.32 -7.31
N PRO A 88 -25.68 0.60 -7.07
CA PRO A 88 -25.30 0.20 -5.72
C PRO A 88 -25.17 1.45 -4.84
N ALA A 89 -25.70 1.38 -3.62
CA ALA A 89 -25.59 2.45 -2.64
C ALA A 89 -24.12 2.86 -2.44
N SER A 90 -23.86 4.16 -2.31
CA SER A 90 -22.53 4.68 -2.01
C SER A 90 -21.99 4.04 -0.73
N PRO A 91 -20.68 3.73 -0.68
CA PRO A 91 -20.10 3.10 0.50
C PRO A 91 -20.09 4.07 1.69
N PRO A 92 -19.96 3.56 2.93
CA PRO A 92 -19.87 4.42 4.12
C PRO A 92 -18.64 5.35 4.06
N PRO A 93 -18.62 6.46 4.81
CA PRO A 93 -17.45 7.35 4.87
C PRO A 93 -16.14 6.63 5.19
N GLY A 94 -15.08 7.01 4.48
CA GLY A 94 -13.75 6.42 4.61
C GLY A 94 -13.59 5.05 3.94
N TRP A 95 -14.62 4.56 3.24
CA TRP A 95 -14.54 3.41 2.35
C TRP A 95 -14.51 3.86 0.89
N MET A 96 -13.53 3.38 0.16
CA MET A 96 -13.36 3.70 -1.26
C MET A 96 -14.46 3.00 -2.09
N PRO A 97 -15.11 3.69 -3.03
CA PRO A 97 -16.07 3.08 -3.93
C PRO A 97 -15.41 2.22 -5.00
N GLY A 98 -16.10 1.14 -5.40
CA GLY A 98 -15.69 0.28 -6.52
C GLY A 98 -14.44 -0.57 -6.27
N VAL A 99 -14.15 -0.88 -5.00
CA VAL A 99 -13.13 -1.86 -4.57
C VAL A 99 -13.78 -2.92 -3.69
N ALA A 100 -13.13 -4.08 -3.52
CA ALA A 100 -13.66 -5.12 -2.66
C ALA A 100 -13.56 -4.70 -1.18
N GLN A 101 -14.70 -4.52 -0.52
CA GLN A 101 -14.76 -4.20 0.89
C GLN A 101 -14.80 -5.49 1.71
N LYS A 102 -13.75 -5.72 2.51
CA LYS A 102 -13.60 -6.89 3.36
C LYS A 102 -13.33 -6.44 4.80
N PRO A 103 -14.34 -5.87 5.49
CA PRO A 103 -14.15 -5.28 6.81
C PRO A 103 -13.69 -6.31 7.83
N ILE A 104 -12.60 -6.00 8.53
CA ILE A 104 -12.11 -6.81 9.65
C ILE A 104 -12.79 -6.37 10.96
N GLY A 105 -13.01 -7.32 11.88
CA GLY A 105 -13.62 -7.06 13.18
C GLY A 105 -12.64 -6.70 14.30
N ALA A 106 -11.34 -6.94 14.09
CA ALA A 106 -10.27 -6.78 15.08
C ALA A 106 -9.00 -6.18 14.44
N ASN A 107 -7.96 -5.94 15.26
CA ASN A 107 -6.63 -5.45 14.84
C ASN A 107 -6.59 -4.01 14.28
N PHE A 108 -7.49 -3.15 14.72
CA PHE A 108 -7.46 -1.71 14.47
C PHE A 108 -8.10 -0.97 15.65
N SER A 109 -7.92 0.35 15.71
CA SER A 109 -8.65 1.19 16.67
C SER A 109 -9.73 1.98 15.91
N ARG A 110 -10.97 1.93 16.38
CA ARG A 110 -12.02 2.85 15.89
C ARG A 110 -11.62 4.28 16.24
N GLY A 111 -11.67 5.18 15.26
CA GLY A 111 -11.14 6.54 15.39
C GLY A 111 -9.62 6.56 15.60
N GLY A 112 -9.14 7.51 16.42
CA GLY A 112 -7.72 7.63 16.77
C GLY A 112 -6.81 8.06 15.61
N ARG A 113 -7.42 8.59 14.54
CA ARG A 113 -6.73 9.30 13.46
C ARG A 113 -6.63 10.77 13.83
N GLU A 114 -5.47 11.36 13.64
CA GLU A 114 -5.18 12.78 13.86
C GLU A 114 -4.97 13.53 12.54
N GLY A 115 -4.74 12.81 11.44
CA GLY A 115 -4.56 13.43 10.14
C GLY A 115 -4.72 12.48 8.96
N GLN A 116 -4.58 13.05 7.76
CA GLN A 116 -4.66 12.38 6.46
C GLN A 116 -3.47 12.83 5.60
N ARG A 117 -2.25 12.50 6.04
CA ARG A 117 -1.02 12.98 5.37
C ARG A 117 -0.81 12.42 3.98
N GLY A 118 -1.36 11.23 3.73
CA GLY A 118 -1.22 10.54 2.45
C GLY A 118 -1.24 9.04 2.63
N LEU A 119 -0.57 8.34 1.71
CA LEU A 119 -0.54 6.89 1.61
C LEU A 119 0.88 6.37 1.85
N ILE A 120 1.01 5.32 2.64
CA ILE A 120 2.27 4.58 2.82
C ILE A 120 2.20 3.27 2.07
N LEU A 121 3.14 3.12 1.14
CA LEU A 121 3.34 1.92 0.36
C LEU A 121 4.12 0.87 1.17
N HIS A 122 3.52 -0.30 1.33
CA HIS A 122 4.11 -1.49 1.93
C HIS A 122 4.20 -2.66 0.93
N VAL A 123 4.94 -3.69 1.31
CA VAL A 123 4.96 -5.01 0.67
C VAL A 123 4.87 -6.07 1.76
N GLN A 124 3.97 -7.03 1.57
CA GLN A 124 3.66 -8.01 2.62
C GLN A 124 4.70 -9.13 2.77
N GLU A 125 5.66 -9.22 1.84
CA GLU A 125 6.61 -10.33 1.71
C GLU A 125 5.90 -11.69 1.57
N GLY A 126 4.97 -11.74 0.63
CA GLY A 126 4.12 -12.90 0.38
C GLY A 126 3.11 -12.60 -0.72
N GLU A 127 2.26 -13.56 -1.03
CA GLU A 127 1.21 -13.42 -2.05
C GLU A 127 -0.16 -13.76 -1.46
N GLY A 128 -1.22 -13.24 -2.09
CA GLY A 128 -2.61 -13.48 -1.67
C GLY A 128 -3.15 -12.44 -0.69
N SER A 129 -4.49 -12.41 -0.58
CA SER A 129 -5.22 -11.50 0.31
C SER A 129 -4.76 -11.67 1.76
N LEU A 130 -4.73 -10.56 2.50
CA LEU A 130 -4.41 -10.54 3.92
C LEU A 130 -5.66 -10.59 4.81
N PHE A 131 -6.86 -10.71 4.22
CA PHE A 131 -8.11 -10.63 4.96
C PHE A 131 -8.19 -11.61 6.13
N GLU A 132 -7.94 -12.90 5.88
CA GLU A 132 -7.99 -13.93 6.94
C GLU A 132 -6.94 -13.66 8.02
N ARG A 133 -5.72 -13.28 7.61
CA ARG A 133 -4.64 -12.98 8.56
C ARG A 133 -4.97 -11.75 9.42
N PHE A 134 -5.48 -10.67 8.83
CA PHE A 134 -5.85 -9.47 9.58
C PHE A 134 -7.15 -9.64 10.37
N SER A 135 -8.00 -10.60 10.01
CA SER A 135 -9.20 -10.95 10.79
C SER A 135 -8.86 -11.73 12.07
N ASP A 136 -7.77 -12.52 12.06
CA ASP A 136 -7.29 -13.24 13.24
C ASP A 136 -6.82 -12.27 14.35
N PRO A 137 -7.50 -12.20 15.51
CA PRO A 137 -7.11 -11.32 16.61
C PRO A 137 -5.70 -11.58 17.15
N ALA A 138 -5.09 -12.75 16.90
CA ALA A 138 -3.72 -13.06 17.31
C ALA A 138 -2.66 -12.31 16.47
N THR A 139 -3.01 -11.85 15.26
CA THR A 139 -2.07 -11.17 14.35
C THR A 139 -1.59 -9.83 14.89
N LYS A 140 -2.45 -9.08 15.61
CA LYS A 140 -2.14 -7.76 16.19
C LYS A 140 -1.57 -6.75 15.18
N SER A 141 -1.94 -6.88 13.90
CA SER A 141 -1.60 -5.93 12.84
C SER A 141 -2.69 -5.88 11.77
N SER A 142 -2.71 -4.80 11.01
CA SER A 142 -3.63 -4.58 9.88
C SER A 142 -3.07 -3.55 8.92
N ALA A 143 -3.71 -3.39 7.77
CA ALA A 143 -3.55 -2.26 6.86
C ALA A 143 -4.93 -1.76 6.40
N HIS A 144 -5.00 -0.56 5.84
CA HIS A 144 -6.27 -0.06 5.30
C HIS A 144 -6.61 -0.76 3.99
N PHE A 145 -5.62 -0.86 3.10
CA PHE A 145 -5.77 -1.47 1.78
C PHE A 145 -4.78 -2.60 1.54
N TRP A 146 -5.11 -3.44 0.58
CA TRP A 146 -4.21 -4.40 -0.05
C TRP A 146 -4.39 -4.40 -1.56
N VAL A 147 -3.31 -4.64 -2.30
CA VAL A 147 -3.31 -4.73 -3.76
C VAL A 147 -2.68 -6.02 -4.26
N SER A 148 -3.44 -6.82 -5.01
CA SER A 148 -2.98 -8.06 -5.64
C SER A 148 -1.97 -7.80 -6.76
N ARG A 149 -1.24 -8.82 -7.23
CA ARG A 149 -0.37 -8.68 -8.41
C ARG A 149 -1.14 -8.28 -9.68
N ALA A 150 -2.43 -8.63 -9.74
CA ALA A 150 -3.34 -8.32 -10.85
C ALA A 150 -4.01 -6.94 -10.69
N GLY A 151 -3.71 -6.19 -9.63
CA GLY A 151 -4.26 -4.84 -9.40
C GLY A 151 -5.65 -4.84 -8.74
N GLU A 152 -6.12 -5.98 -8.24
CA GLU A 152 -7.33 -6.02 -7.42
C GLU A 152 -7.06 -5.27 -6.10
N ILE A 153 -8.02 -4.45 -5.69
CA ILE A 153 -7.93 -3.66 -4.46
C ILE A 153 -8.92 -4.22 -3.46
N GLU A 154 -8.41 -4.54 -2.28
CA GLU A 154 -9.20 -4.85 -1.11
C GLU A 154 -9.03 -3.72 -0.09
N GLN A 155 -10.12 -3.36 0.59
CA GLN A 155 -10.08 -2.47 1.74
C GLN A 155 -10.56 -3.24 2.97
N TYR A 156 -9.80 -3.15 4.07
CA TYR A 156 -10.07 -3.87 5.31
C TYR A 156 -10.51 -2.95 6.45
N VAL A 157 -9.99 -1.73 6.47
CA VAL A 157 -10.24 -0.73 7.52
C VAL A 157 -10.61 0.60 6.87
N SER A 158 -11.67 1.26 7.38
CA SER A 158 -12.00 2.64 6.99
C SER A 158 -10.80 3.54 7.24
N VAL A 159 -10.48 4.47 6.33
CA VAL A 159 -9.36 5.41 6.50
C VAL A 159 -9.58 6.45 7.61
N HIS A 160 -10.77 6.47 8.21
CA HIS A 160 -11.09 7.24 9.42
C HIS A 160 -10.83 6.47 10.72
N HIS A 161 -10.35 5.24 10.62
CA HIS A 161 -9.93 4.42 11.74
C HIS A 161 -8.44 4.16 11.68
N ARG A 162 -7.83 3.89 12.83
CA ARG A 162 -6.38 3.67 12.92
C ARG A 162 -6.06 2.20 12.69
N SER A 163 -5.56 1.86 11.51
CA SER A 163 -4.92 0.56 11.27
C SER A 163 -3.66 0.39 12.13
N TRP A 164 -3.25 -0.86 12.39
CA TRP A 164 -2.07 -1.18 13.18
C TRP A 164 -0.94 -1.64 12.26
N THR A 165 -0.31 -0.71 11.53
CA THR A 165 0.65 -1.05 10.44
C THR A 165 2.09 -0.61 10.73
N GLN A 166 2.33 0.69 10.91
CA GLN A 166 3.66 1.31 10.98
C GLN A 166 3.93 2.07 12.29
N ARG A 167 3.36 1.60 13.40
CA ARG A 167 3.54 2.16 14.76
C ARG A 167 3.16 3.65 14.83
N ALA A 168 4.11 4.55 15.13
CA ALA A 168 3.84 5.96 15.35
C ALA A 168 3.20 6.65 14.13
N GLY A 169 3.41 6.14 12.91
CA GLY A 169 2.77 6.68 11.71
C GLY A 169 1.27 6.38 11.59
N ASN A 170 0.73 5.43 12.39
CA ASN A 170 -0.65 4.96 12.24
C ASN A 170 -1.71 6.04 12.44
N VAL A 171 -1.43 7.06 13.28
CA VAL A 171 -2.37 8.14 13.59
C VAL A 171 -2.56 9.13 12.43
N GLU A 172 -1.59 9.20 11.51
CA GLU A 172 -1.50 10.29 10.51
C GLU A 172 -1.57 9.79 9.06
N TRP A 173 -1.18 8.54 8.82
CA TRP A 173 -0.99 7.98 7.48
C TRP A 173 -1.94 6.83 7.16
N VAL A 174 -2.48 6.80 5.94
CA VAL A 174 -3.18 5.62 5.42
C VAL A 174 -2.12 4.61 4.96
N SER A 175 -2.40 3.32 5.11
CA SER A 175 -1.47 2.23 4.80
C SER A 175 -2.04 1.29 3.75
N MET A 176 -1.17 0.86 2.84
CA MET A 176 -1.50 -0.11 1.81
C MET A 176 -0.42 -1.18 1.71
N GLU A 177 -0.84 -2.43 1.82
CA GLU A 177 0.00 -3.58 1.49
C GLU A 177 -0.05 -3.90 0.00
N THR A 178 1.05 -4.41 -0.54
CA THR A 178 1.08 -4.94 -1.90
C THR A 178 1.56 -6.39 -1.89
N SER A 179 0.90 -7.22 -2.69
CA SER A 179 1.35 -8.58 -2.95
C SER A 179 2.76 -8.59 -3.56
N GLY A 180 3.59 -9.52 -3.12
CA GLY A 180 4.93 -9.75 -3.61
C GLY A 180 6.02 -9.57 -2.56
N PHE A 181 7.23 -9.28 -3.04
CA PHE A 181 8.47 -9.32 -2.27
C PHE A 181 9.34 -8.11 -2.57
N VAL A 182 10.19 -7.68 -1.63
CA VAL A 182 11.06 -6.48 -1.79
C VAL A 182 11.98 -6.56 -3.00
N GLY A 183 12.40 -7.77 -3.38
CA GLY A 183 13.27 -8.03 -4.53
C GLY A 183 12.55 -8.01 -5.89
N LYS A 184 11.23 -7.82 -5.92
CA LYS A 184 10.43 -7.81 -7.15
C LYS A 184 9.74 -6.46 -7.31
N PRO A 185 9.76 -5.83 -8.50
CA PRO A 185 9.02 -4.59 -8.73
C PRO A 185 7.52 -4.81 -8.57
N LEU A 186 6.81 -3.70 -8.35
CA LEU A 186 5.36 -3.63 -8.56
C LEU A 186 5.07 -3.96 -10.03
N THR A 187 4.01 -4.74 -10.27
CA THR A 187 3.46 -4.91 -11.62
C THR A 187 2.83 -3.59 -12.12
N THR A 188 2.62 -3.48 -13.42
CA THR A 188 1.87 -2.34 -13.99
C THR A 188 0.49 -2.22 -13.35
N ALA A 189 -0.21 -3.35 -13.19
CA ALA A 189 -1.53 -3.38 -12.56
C ALA A 189 -1.49 -2.92 -11.09
N GLN A 190 -0.43 -3.25 -10.33
CA GLN A 190 -0.23 -2.73 -8.98
C GLN A 190 0.02 -1.22 -8.99
N VAL A 191 0.86 -0.71 -9.90
CA VAL A 191 1.11 0.73 -10.03
C VAL A 191 -0.20 1.48 -10.31
N ASP A 192 -1.03 0.96 -11.21
CA ASP A 192 -2.32 1.56 -11.56
C ASP A 192 -3.32 1.50 -10.40
N ALA A 193 -3.36 0.38 -9.67
CA ALA A 193 -4.22 0.23 -8.50
C ALA A 193 -3.80 1.16 -7.35
N VAL A 194 -2.50 1.27 -7.05
CA VAL A 194 -1.98 2.22 -6.05
C VAL A 194 -2.32 3.65 -6.48
N ALA A 195 -2.17 3.98 -7.77
CA ALA A 195 -2.53 5.29 -8.30
C ALA A 195 -4.04 5.57 -8.16
N ARG A 196 -4.89 4.58 -8.39
CA ARG A 196 -6.34 4.71 -8.22
C ARG A 196 -6.74 5.01 -6.77
N VAL A 197 -6.15 4.31 -5.79
CA VAL A 197 -6.38 4.60 -4.36
C VAL A 197 -5.86 5.99 -4.00
N TYR A 198 -4.68 6.35 -4.50
CA TYR A 198 -4.11 7.67 -4.22
C TYR A 198 -4.95 8.80 -4.81
N ALA A 199 -5.40 8.66 -6.06
CA ALA A 199 -6.29 9.61 -6.72
C ALA A 199 -7.62 9.78 -5.97
N TRP A 200 -8.16 8.70 -5.41
CA TRP A 200 -9.30 8.80 -4.51
C TRP A 200 -8.97 9.62 -3.25
N GLY A 201 -7.84 9.37 -2.59
CA GLY A 201 -7.42 10.16 -1.42
C GLY A 201 -7.09 11.63 -1.75
N VAL A 202 -6.67 11.95 -2.97
CA VAL A 202 -6.55 13.34 -3.44
C VAL A 202 -7.91 14.04 -3.41
N ARG A 203 -8.94 13.41 -4.00
CA ARG A 203 -10.30 13.98 -4.04
C ARG A 203 -10.95 14.06 -2.66
N GLU A 204 -10.84 12.99 -1.88
CA GLU A 204 -11.59 12.87 -0.63
C GLU A 204 -10.91 13.49 0.57
N HIS A 205 -9.57 13.62 0.53
CA HIS A 205 -8.78 14.02 1.69
C HIS A 205 -7.72 15.09 1.38
N GLY A 206 -7.67 15.59 0.14
CA GLY A 206 -6.74 16.65 -0.25
C GLY A 206 -5.27 16.22 -0.13
N TRP A 207 -4.96 14.95 -0.42
CA TRP A 207 -3.57 14.50 -0.48
C TRP A 207 -2.81 15.25 -1.58
N PRO A 208 -1.57 15.73 -1.31
CA PRO A 208 -0.79 16.42 -2.33
C PRO A 208 -0.29 15.47 -3.41
N LEU A 209 -0.04 15.96 -4.63
CA LEU A 209 0.47 15.17 -5.74
C LEU A 209 2.01 15.07 -5.73
N GLU A 210 2.56 14.60 -4.61
CA GLU A 210 4.01 14.51 -4.36
C GLU A 210 4.39 13.19 -3.69
N VAL A 211 5.64 12.77 -3.88
CA VAL A 211 6.27 11.73 -3.06
C VAL A 211 6.92 12.38 -1.84
N THR A 212 7.04 11.63 -0.75
CA THR A 212 7.82 12.10 0.40
C THR A 212 8.69 11.01 0.99
N ASP A 213 9.85 11.42 1.50
CA ASP A 213 10.76 10.60 2.28
C ASP A 213 10.85 11.10 3.73
N SER A 214 9.86 11.90 4.16
CA SER A 214 9.80 12.45 5.51
C SER A 214 8.55 11.94 6.24
N PRO A 215 8.68 11.40 7.47
CA PRO A 215 7.53 11.02 8.28
C PRO A 215 6.68 12.22 8.70
N LYS A 216 7.25 13.44 8.64
CA LYS A 216 6.56 14.72 8.88
C LYS A 216 5.99 15.35 7.60
N GLY A 217 6.34 14.81 6.43
CA GLY A 217 5.86 15.27 5.13
C GLY A 217 4.42 14.86 4.86
N ARG A 218 4.01 15.00 3.60
CA ARG A 218 2.71 14.58 3.09
C ARG A 218 2.93 13.92 1.73
N GLY A 219 1.98 13.12 1.28
CA GLY A 219 1.99 12.56 -0.07
C GLY A 219 2.11 11.03 -0.15
N LEU A 220 2.83 10.50 -1.14
CA LEU A 220 3.13 9.06 -1.24
C LEU A 220 4.48 8.72 -0.58
N GLY A 221 4.39 8.10 0.59
CA GLY A 221 5.54 7.69 1.40
C GLY A 221 5.82 6.18 1.37
N THR A 222 6.82 5.76 2.14
CA THR A 222 7.15 4.35 2.40
C THR A 222 7.29 4.10 3.89
N HIS A 223 7.16 2.84 4.33
CA HIS A 223 7.35 2.49 5.74
C HIS A 223 8.75 2.86 6.23
N ALA A 224 9.75 2.66 5.37
CA ALA A 224 11.16 2.93 5.69
C ALA A 224 11.46 4.36 6.15
N MET A 225 10.72 5.36 5.66
CA MET A 225 10.98 6.76 6.01
C MET A 225 10.75 7.07 7.50
N GLY A 226 10.01 6.21 8.21
CA GLY A 226 9.73 6.38 9.63
C GLY A 226 10.83 5.94 10.59
N GLY A 227 11.89 5.29 10.08
CA GLY A 227 13.01 4.83 10.89
C GLY A 227 12.59 4.01 12.12
N SER A 228 13.31 4.18 13.22
CA SER A 228 13.07 3.45 14.48
C SER A 228 11.67 3.69 15.07
N ALA A 229 11.14 4.91 14.95
CA ALA A 229 9.81 5.26 15.46
C ALA A 229 8.70 4.43 14.78
N TRP A 230 8.93 3.99 13.54
CA TRP A 230 8.00 3.14 12.79
C TRP A 230 8.44 1.67 12.76
N GLY A 231 9.44 1.30 13.56
CA GLY A 231 9.89 -0.08 13.76
C GLY A 231 11.16 -0.47 13.01
N GLY A 232 11.80 0.46 12.27
CA GLY A 232 13.08 0.21 11.60
C GLY A 232 13.01 -0.72 10.38
N HIS A 233 11.85 -0.84 9.75
CA HIS A 233 11.65 -1.69 8.57
C HIS A 233 12.16 -1.02 7.30
N ALA A 234 12.75 -1.80 6.39
CA ALA A 234 13.17 -1.30 5.06
C ALA A 234 12.06 -1.39 3.99
N CYS A 235 10.84 -1.74 4.40
CA CYS A 235 9.67 -1.91 3.53
C CYS A 235 9.32 -0.60 2.79
N PRO A 236 9.00 -0.63 1.48
CA PRO A 236 8.78 -1.80 0.61
C PRO A 236 10.03 -2.24 -0.16
N GLY A 237 11.22 -1.86 0.29
CA GLY A 237 12.47 -2.05 -0.44
C GLY A 237 12.69 -0.98 -1.52
N THR A 238 13.94 -0.84 -1.95
CA THR A 238 14.37 0.24 -2.85
C THR A 238 13.76 0.13 -4.24
N ILE A 239 13.57 -1.08 -4.77
CA ILE A 239 13.00 -1.32 -6.10
C ILE A 239 11.57 -0.76 -6.17
N ARG A 240 10.72 -1.14 -5.21
CA ARG A 240 9.32 -0.70 -5.13
C ARG A 240 9.23 0.79 -4.76
N ALA A 241 10.06 1.26 -3.83
CA ALA A 241 10.09 2.67 -3.42
C ALA A 241 10.39 3.62 -4.58
N ARG A 242 11.25 3.22 -5.54
CA ARG A 242 11.56 4.02 -6.74
C ARG A 242 10.40 4.13 -7.73
N GLN A 243 9.39 3.25 -7.65
CA GLN A 243 8.22 3.30 -8.54
C GLN A 243 7.15 4.31 -8.08
N ARG A 244 7.31 4.97 -6.92
CA ARG A 244 6.37 5.99 -6.43
C ARG A 244 6.19 7.16 -7.40
N GLU A 245 7.23 7.56 -8.12
CA GLU A 245 7.10 8.60 -9.15
C GLU A 245 6.30 8.15 -10.36
N VAL A 246 6.36 6.86 -10.70
CA VAL A 246 5.52 6.29 -11.75
C VAL A 246 4.06 6.29 -11.31
N VAL A 247 3.79 5.93 -10.06
CA VAL A 247 2.45 6.04 -9.45
C VAL A 247 1.96 7.49 -9.53
N MET A 248 2.74 8.47 -9.07
CA MET A 248 2.34 9.90 -9.13
C MET A 248 2.05 10.38 -10.54
N ARG A 249 2.81 9.91 -11.55
CA ARG A 249 2.52 10.18 -12.96
C ARG A 249 1.14 9.65 -13.36
N ARG A 250 0.80 8.41 -13.00
CA ARG A 250 -0.52 7.83 -13.27
C ARG A 250 -1.64 8.60 -12.56
N VAL A 251 -1.42 9.05 -11.33
CA VAL A 251 -2.37 9.91 -10.61
C VAL A 251 -2.62 11.19 -11.39
N ARG A 252 -1.56 11.93 -11.78
CA ARG A 252 -1.70 13.21 -12.52
C ARG A 252 -2.47 13.05 -13.84
N LEU A 253 -2.25 11.94 -14.56
CA LEU A 253 -3.00 11.64 -15.79
C LEU A 253 -4.49 11.42 -15.52
N SER A 254 -4.84 10.73 -14.43
CA SER A 254 -6.25 10.49 -14.06
C SER A 254 -7.03 11.74 -13.60
N GLN A 255 -6.35 12.85 -13.34
CA GLN A 255 -7.01 14.12 -12.94
C GLN A 255 -7.31 15.02 -14.14
N GLN A 256 -6.84 14.67 -15.34
CA GLN A 256 -7.03 15.46 -16.56
C GLN A 256 -8.21 14.98 -17.42
N THR A 257 -8.86 13.90 -17.00
CA THR A 257 -10.00 13.24 -17.67
C THR A 257 -11.26 13.46 -16.88
#